data_AF-A0A7I9AER0-F1
#
_entry.id   AF-A0A7I9AER0-F1
#
_cell.length_a   1.000
_cell.length_b   1.000
_cell.length_c   1.000
_cell.angle_alpha   90.00
_cell.angle_beta   90.00
_cell.angle_gamma   90.00
#
_symmetry.space_group_name_H-M   'P 1'
#
loop_
_entity.id
_entity.type
_entity.pdbx_description
1 polymer ?
#
loop_
_entity_poly.entity_id
_entity_poly.type
_entity_poly.pdbx_seq_one_letter_code
_entity_poly.pdbx_strand_id
1 'polypeptide(L)'
;MDSARALIARGWGVSLVSRCLRVSRAQLHVILRRTDDWMDGRRSRHTDDTDVLLRIHHVIGELPTYGYRRVWALLRRQAELDGMPAINAKRVYRIMRQNALLLERKPAVPPSKRAHTGRVAVKESNQRWCSGKRLVRTVLIFTESSDQLSRATDRVPGLPASPGYVQ
;
A
#
# COMPACT_ATOMS: atom_id res chain seq x y z
N MET A 1 -23.07 21.54 -22.61
CA MET A 1 -22.15 21.73 -23.77
C MET A 1 -22.66 20.92 -24.97
N ASP A 2 -23.01 19.65 -24.78
CA ASP A 2 -23.48 18.77 -25.87
C ASP A 2 -24.80 19.23 -26.49
N SER A 3 -25.71 19.79 -25.69
CA SER A 3 -26.96 20.41 -26.18
C SER A 3 -26.72 21.63 -27.09
N ALA A 4 -25.66 22.42 -26.88
CA ALA A 4 -25.31 23.53 -27.76
C ALA A 4 -24.81 23.04 -29.12
N ARG A 5 -23.95 22.01 -29.12
CA ARG A 5 -23.49 21.34 -30.36
C ARG A 5 -24.66 20.73 -31.13
N ALA A 6 -25.57 20.05 -30.44
CA ALA A 6 -26.74 19.44 -31.07
C ALA A 6 -27.66 20.46 -31.75
N LEU A 7 -27.88 21.63 -31.13
CA LEU A 7 -28.66 22.71 -31.75
C LEU A 7 -27.96 23.30 -32.98
N ILE A 8 -26.64 23.50 -32.92
CA ILE A 8 -25.89 23.98 -34.08
C ILE A 8 -25.92 22.95 -35.22
N ALA A 9 -25.81 21.66 -34.91
CA ALA A 9 -25.93 20.58 -35.90
C ALA A 9 -27.33 20.52 -36.55
N ARG A 10 -28.38 20.98 -35.85
CA ARG A 10 -29.74 21.12 -36.38
C ARG A 10 -29.95 22.41 -37.21
N GLY A 11 -28.90 23.17 -37.48
CA GLY A 11 -28.93 24.38 -38.32
C GLY A 11 -29.15 25.70 -37.58
N TRP A 12 -29.19 25.71 -36.25
CA TRP A 12 -29.36 26.94 -35.49
C TRP A 12 -28.08 27.77 -35.45
N GLY A 13 -28.21 29.09 -35.63
CA GLY A 13 -27.06 30.01 -35.65
C GLY A 13 -26.32 30.08 -34.31
N VAL A 14 -24.97 30.08 -34.35
CA VAL A 14 -24.10 30.12 -33.16
C VAL A 14 -24.39 31.33 -32.25
N SER A 15 -24.77 32.47 -32.83
CA SER A 15 -25.18 33.68 -32.09
C SER A 15 -26.39 33.44 -31.18
N LEU A 16 -27.40 32.75 -31.70
CA LEU A 16 -28.64 32.47 -31.00
C LEU A 16 -28.38 31.46 -29.88
N VAL A 17 -27.68 30.38 -30.21
CA VAL A 17 -27.35 29.31 -29.25
C VAL A 17 -26.49 29.85 -28.09
N SER A 18 -25.52 30.71 -28.37
CA SER A 18 -24.70 31.37 -27.34
C SER A 18 -25.55 32.23 -26.39
N ARG A 19 -26.48 33.02 -26.93
CA ARG A 19 -27.36 33.91 -26.15
C ARG A 19 -28.36 33.12 -25.29
N CYS A 20 -29.02 32.12 -25.88
CA CYS A 20 -30.04 31.30 -25.21
C CYS A 20 -29.43 30.40 -24.12
N LEU A 21 -28.29 29.77 -24.37
CA LEU A 21 -27.65 28.84 -23.42
C LEU A 21 -26.61 29.52 -22.51
N ARG A 22 -26.39 30.83 -22.67
CA ARG A 22 -25.37 31.62 -21.94
C ARG A 22 -23.97 30.98 -22.00
N VAL A 23 -23.62 30.40 -23.15
CA VAL A 23 -22.31 29.79 -23.41
C VAL A 23 -21.46 30.77 -24.21
N SER A 24 -20.17 30.88 -23.88
CA SER A 24 -19.22 31.74 -24.62
C SER A 24 -19.20 31.40 -26.11
N ARG A 25 -19.42 32.41 -26.95
CA ARG A 25 -19.36 32.30 -28.42
C ARG A 25 -17.99 31.82 -28.90
N ALA A 26 -16.91 32.35 -28.32
CA ALA A 26 -15.54 31.94 -28.64
C ALA A 26 -15.33 30.44 -28.34
N GLN A 27 -15.86 29.96 -27.21
CA GLN A 27 -15.76 28.56 -26.84
C GLN A 27 -16.56 27.65 -27.78
N LEU A 28 -17.74 28.07 -28.23
CA LEU A 28 -18.50 27.33 -29.25
C LEU A 28 -17.73 27.21 -30.56
N HIS A 29 -17.07 28.28 -31.02
CA HIS A 29 -16.24 28.21 -32.22
C HIS A 29 -15.02 27.29 -32.05
N VAL A 30 -14.34 27.32 -30.91
CA VAL A 30 -13.26 26.37 -30.60
C VAL A 30 -13.77 24.93 -30.64
N ILE A 31 -14.97 24.70 -30.09
CA ILE A 31 -15.59 23.38 -30.02
C ILE A 31 -16.05 22.88 -31.40
N LEU A 32 -16.54 23.75 -32.29
CA LEU A 32 -16.97 23.41 -33.65
C LEU A 32 -15.81 23.18 -34.62
N ARG A 33 -14.65 23.80 -34.39
CA ARG A 33 -13.44 23.63 -35.21
C ARG A 33 -12.64 22.37 -34.87
N ARG A 34 -12.98 21.70 -33.76
CA ARG A 34 -12.36 20.43 -33.39
C ARG A 34 -12.78 19.35 -34.37
N THR A 35 -11.84 18.50 -34.72
CA THR A 35 -12.08 17.27 -35.45
C THR A 35 -12.87 16.28 -34.59
N ASP A 36 -13.55 15.30 -35.20
CA ASP A 36 -14.34 14.31 -34.46
C ASP A 36 -13.46 13.38 -33.60
N ASP A 37 -12.20 13.18 -33.98
CA ASP A 37 -11.18 12.45 -33.23
C ASP A 37 -10.50 13.29 -32.13
N TRP A 38 -10.90 14.56 -31.98
CA TRP A 38 -10.31 15.44 -30.97
C TRP A 38 -10.60 14.92 -29.56
N MET A 39 -9.54 14.62 -28.82
CA MET A 39 -9.60 14.25 -27.40
C MET A 39 -9.02 15.36 -26.52
N ASP A 40 -9.71 15.66 -25.42
CA ASP A 40 -9.21 16.60 -24.42
C ASP A 40 -7.97 15.99 -23.73
N GLY A 41 -6.80 16.59 -23.92
CA GLY A 41 -5.54 16.13 -23.33
C GLY A 41 -5.49 16.20 -21.80
N ARG A 42 -6.47 16.86 -21.15
CA ARG A 42 -6.65 16.80 -19.70
C ARG A 42 -7.31 15.49 -19.25
N ARG A 43 -8.00 14.78 -20.14
CA ARG A 43 -8.41 13.40 -19.87
C ARG A 43 -7.15 12.55 -19.95
N SER A 44 -6.94 11.70 -18.94
CA SER A 44 -5.84 10.73 -18.96
C SER A 44 -5.86 10.00 -20.30
N ARG A 45 -4.70 9.95 -20.98
CA ARG A 45 -4.55 8.97 -22.08
C ARG A 45 -4.93 7.62 -21.50
N HIS A 46 -5.91 6.97 -22.12
CA HIS A 46 -6.22 5.60 -21.78
C HIS A 46 -5.04 4.79 -22.30
N THR A 47 -4.19 4.32 -21.39
CA THR A 47 -3.21 3.29 -21.73
C THR A 47 -3.96 1.98 -21.72
N ASP A 48 -3.80 1.18 -22.77
CA ASP A 48 -4.34 -0.16 -22.78
C ASP A 48 -3.70 -0.96 -21.64
N ASP A 49 -4.51 -1.21 -20.62
CA ASP A 49 -4.14 -1.91 -19.40
C ASP A 49 -4.66 -3.36 -19.43
N THR A 50 -5.22 -3.82 -20.56
CA THR A 50 -5.90 -5.12 -20.72
C THR A 50 -4.96 -6.30 -20.46
N ASP A 51 -3.76 -6.30 -21.06
CA ASP A 51 -2.77 -7.37 -20.87
C ASP A 51 -2.32 -7.47 -19.41
N VAL A 52 -2.13 -6.33 -18.76
CA VAL A 52 -1.72 -6.26 -17.35
C VAL A 52 -2.85 -6.77 -16.46
N LEU A 53 -4.10 -6.44 -16.79
CA LEU A 53 -5.28 -6.90 -16.08
C LEU A 53 -5.44 -8.41 -16.19
N LEU A 54 -5.25 -9.00 -17.37
CA LEU A 54 -5.27 -10.46 -17.55
C LEU A 54 -4.21 -11.16 -16.69
N ARG A 55 -2.98 -10.65 -16.67
CA ARG A 55 -1.91 -11.17 -15.80
C ARG A 55 -2.24 -11.03 -14.32
N ILE A 56 -2.88 -9.93 -13.92
CA ILE A 56 -3.36 -9.74 -12.54
C ILE A 56 -4.44 -10.77 -12.19
N HIS A 57 -5.41 -11.01 -13.07
CA HIS A 57 -6.46 -12.00 -12.83
C HIS A 57 -5.91 -13.41 -12.69
N HIS A 58 -4.91 -13.78 -13.48
CA HIS A 58 -4.22 -15.06 -13.34
C HIS A 58 -3.60 -15.20 -11.93
N VAL A 59 -2.88 -14.17 -11.46
CA VAL A 59 -2.27 -14.16 -10.11
C VAL A 59 -3.31 -14.17 -8.99
N ILE A 60 -4.43 -13.45 -9.15
CA ILE A 60 -5.49 -13.38 -8.13
C ILE A 60 -6.28 -14.70 -8.06
N GLY A 61 -6.48 -15.38 -9.20
CA GLY A 61 -7.24 -16.64 -9.25
C GLY A 61 -6.65 -17.71 -8.32
N GLU A 62 -5.33 -17.78 -8.21
CA GLU A 62 -4.65 -18.68 -7.28
C GLU A 62 -4.67 -18.17 -5.83
N LEU A 63 -4.72 -16.85 -5.63
CA LEU A 63 -4.41 -16.19 -4.35
C LEU A 63 -5.35 -14.99 -4.09
N PRO A 64 -6.64 -15.21 -3.78
CA PRO A 64 -7.63 -14.14 -3.62
C PRO A 64 -7.37 -13.22 -2.41
N THR A 65 -6.52 -13.65 -1.47
CA THR A 65 -6.13 -12.88 -0.27
C THR A 65 -4.95 -11.93 -0.53
N TYR A 66 -4.44 -11.84 -1.77
CA TYR A 66 -3.26 -11.03 -2.06
C TYR A 66 -3.62 -9.59 -2.43
N GLY A 67 -3.07 -8.65 -1.68
CA GLY A 67 -3.16 -7.23 -1.99
C GLY A 67 -2.20 -6.81 -3.10
N TYR A 68 -2.42 -5.62 -3.67
CA TYR A 68 -1.68 -5.13 -4.83
C TYR A 68 -0.15 -5.15 -4.70
N ARG A 69 0.41 -4.98 -3.49
CA ARG A 69 1.87 -5.04 -3.27
C ARG A 69 2.43 -6.45 -3.53
N ARG A 70 1.70 -7.49 -3.13
CA ARG A 70 2.10 -8.89 -3.37
C ARG A 70 1.91 -9.27 -4.82
N VAL A 71 0.78 -8.87 -5.42
CA VAL A 71 0.54 -9.05 -6.85
C VAL A 71 1.64 -8.39 -7.68
N TRP A 72 2.02 -7.16 -7.36
CA TRP A 72 3.13 -6.47 -8.03
C TRP A 72 4.47 -7.22 -7.90
N ALA A 73 4.80 -7.76 -6.73
CA ALA A 73 6.04 -8.52 -6.55
C ALA A 73 6.06 -9.81 -7.39
N LEU A 74 4.92 -10.48 -7.57
CA LEU A 74 4.79 -11.63 -8.45
C LEU A 74 4.93 -11.24 -9.92
N LEU A 75 4.21 -10.20 -10.35
CA LEU A 75 4.31 -9.69 -11.72
C LEU A 75 5.72 -9.23 -12.08
N ARG A 76 6.45 -8.63 -11.12
CA ARG A 76 7.84 -8.25 -11.30
C ARG A 76 8.75 -9.46 -11.50
N ARG A 77 8.64 -10.48 -10.64
CA ARG A 77 9.42 -11.72 -10.77
C ARG A 77 9.13 -12.43 -12.08
N GLN A 78 7.86 -12.48 -12.50
CA GLN A 78 7.48 -13.04 -13.79
C GLN A 78 8.08 -12.24 -14.95
N ALA A 79 8.02 -10.91 -14.89
CA ALA A 79 8.63 -10.05 -15.91
C ALA A 79 10.16 -10.22 -16.00
N GLU A 80 10.85 -10.43 -14.88
CA GLU A 80 12.29 -10.71 -14.85
C GLU A 80 12.63 -12.05 -15.54
N LEU A 81 11.78 -13.09 -15.36
CA LEU A 81 11.95 -14.38 -16.03
C LEU A 81 11.66 -14.29 -17.53
N ASP A 82 10.62 -13.55 -17.91
CA ASP A 82 10.18 -13.40 -19.31
C ASP A 82 11.03 -12.37 -20.08
N GLY A 83 11.97 -11.67 -19.42
CA GLY A 83 12.75 -10.58 -20.01
C GLY A 83 11.92 -9.32 -20.35
N MET A 84 10.74 -9.19 -19.74
CA MET A 84 9.81 -8.10 -19.97
C MET A 84 10.08 -6.89 -19.06
N PRO A 85 9.69 -5.66 -19.46
CA PRO A 85 9.85 -4.50 -18.60
C PRO A 85 8.98 -4.60 -17.35
N ALA A 86 9.59 -4.30 -16.19
CA ALA A 86 8.89 -4.36 -14.91
C ALA A 86 7.78 -3.29 -14.82
N ILE A 87 6.58 -3.73 -14.42
CA ILE A 87 5.42 -2.86 -14.27
C ILE A 87 5.55 -2.02 -12.99
N ASN A 88 5.23 -0.73 -13.08
CA ASN A 88 5.22 0.17 -11.91
C ASN A 88 4.12 -0.23 -10.91
N ALA A 89 4.47 -0.33 -9.62
CA ALA A 89 3.52 -0.66 -8.55
C ALA A 89 2.29 0.27 -8.51
N LYS A 90 2.47 1.55 -8.83
CA LYS A 90 1.38 2.54 -8.89
C LYS A 90 0.40 2.23 -10.03
N ARG A 91 0.89 1.72 -11.16
CA ARG A 91 0.04 1.30 -12.30
C ARG A 91 -0.80 0.10 -11.90
N VAL A 92 -0.20 -0.90 -11.25
CA VAL A 92 -0.91 -2.07 -10.69
C VAL A 92 -2.00 -1.64 -9.70
N TYR A 93 -1.68 -0.74 -8.76
CA TYR A 93 -2.67 -0.21 -7.82
C TYR A 93 -3.85 0.47 -8.52
N ARG A 94 -3.57 1.32 -9.52
CA ARG A 94 -4.61 2.01 -10.30
C ARG A 94 -5.55 1.02 -11.00
N ILE A 95 -4.97 0.04 -11.69
CA ILE A 95 -5.74 -0.99 -12.44
C ILE A 95 -6.59 -1.81 -11.47
N MET A 96 -6.01 -2.28 -10.37
CA MET A 96 -6.76 -3.05 -9.37
C MET A 96 -7.88 -2.23 -8.73
N ARG A 97 -7.64 -0.94 -8.46
CA ARG A 97 -8.67 -0.03 -7.93
C ARG A 97 -9.80 0.20 -8.92
N GLN A 98 -9.49 0.42 -10.20
CA GLN A 98 -10.48 0.65 -11.25
C GLN A 98 -11.35 -0.58 -11.53
N ASN A 99 -10.82 -1.78 -11.32
CA ASN A 99 -11.51 -3.05 -11.53
C ASN A 99 -12.04 -3.69 -10.23
N ALA A 100 -12.09 -2.95 -9.12
CA ALA A 100 -12.57 -3.43 -7.81
C ALA A 100 -11.88 -4.71 -7.29
N LEU A 101 -10.59 -4.90 -7.61
CA LEU A 101 -9.78 -6.06 -7.23
C LEU A 101 -8.98 -5.85 -5.93
N LEU A 102 -9.20 -4.75 -5.21
CA LEU A 102 -8.52 -4.48 -3.95
C LEU A 102 -9.25 -5.18 -2.81
N LEU A 103 -8.47 -5.76 -1.90
CA LEU A 103 -8.99 -6.33 -0.66
C LEU A 103 -9.68 -5.24 0.16
N GLU A 104 -10.85 -5.60 0.69
CA GLU A 104 -11.51 -4.77 1.68
C GLU A 104 -10.61 -4.57 2.90
N ARG A 105 -10.46 -3.32 3.32
CA ARG A 105 -9.75 -3.03 4.54
C ARG A 105 -10.60 -3.55 5.70
N LYS A 106 -10.13 -4.62 6.35
CA LYS A 106 -10.73 -5.10 7.60
C LYS A 106 -10.77 -3.92 8.60
N PRO A 107 -11.93 -3.62 9.21
CA PRO A 107 -11.99 -2.59 10.25
C PRO A 107 -11.00 -2.95 11.36
N ALA A 108 -10.26 -1.97 11.84
CA ALA A 108 -9.35 -2.17 12.95
C ALA A 108 -10.18 -2.64 14.16
N VAL A 109 -9.91 -3.85 14.65
CA VAL A 109 -10.54 -4.33 15.87
C VAL A 109 -10.12 -3.36 16.98
N PRO A 110 -11.07 -2.70 17.67
CA PRO A 110 -10.72 -1.81 18.76
C PRO A 110 -9.84 -2.56 19.76
N PRO A 111 -8.70 -2.01 20.19
CA PRO A 111 -7.91 -2.64 21.22
C PRO A 111 -8.79 -2.85 22.44
N SER A 112 -8.84 -4.08 22.97
CA SER A 112 -9.60 -4.36 24.17
C SER A 112 -9.08 -3.48 25.30
N LYS A 113 -9.95 -2.66 25.91
CA LYS A 113 -9.62 -1.84 27.09
C LYS A 113 -9.31 -2.67 28.34
N ARG A 114 -9.47 -3.99 28.27
CA ARG A 114 -9.13 -4.91 29.35
C ARG A 114 -7.60 -4.90 29.52
N ALA A 115 -7.13 -4.15 30.52
CA ALA A 115 -5.77 -4.31 31.00
C ALA A 115 -5.59 -5.78 31.40
N HIS A 116 -4.54 -6.41 30.87
CA HIS A 116 -4.13 -7.72 31.35
C HIS A 116 -3.36 -7.48 32.66
N THR A 117 -4.08 -7.47 33.78
CA THR A 117 -3.48 -7.33 35.13
C THR A 117 -2.83 -8.63 35.63
N GLY A 118 -2.65 -9.61 34.75
CA GLY A 118 -2.01 -10.88 35.09
C GLY A 118 -0.49 -10.74 35.11
N ARG A 119 0.12 -10.97 36.27
CA ARG A 119 1.57 -11.12 36.40
C ARG A 119 1.94 -12.53 35.91
N VAL A 120 2.64 -12.63 34.79
CA VAL A 120 3.07 -13.92 34.23
C VAL A 120 4.41 -14.31 34.86
N ALA A 121 4.38 -15.15 35.89
CA ALA A 121 5.57 -15.74 36.47
C ALA A 121 5.95 -17.00 35.67
N VAL A 122 7.20 -17.12 35.26
CA VAL A 122 7.72 -18.25 34.48
C VAL A 122 8.94 -18.82 35.21
N LYS A 123 9.06 -20.15 35.25
CA LYS A 123 10.17 -20.84 35.93
C LYS A 123 11.51 -20.64 35.22
N GLU A 124 11.51 -20.46 33.90
CA GLU A 124 12.70 -20.36 33.06
C GLU A 124 12.58 -19.21 32.04
N SER A 125 13.73 -18.61 31.69
CA SER A 125 13.81 -17.59 30.65
C SER A 125 13.43 -18.17 29.27
N ASN A 126 12.75 -17.38 28.44
CA ASN A 126 12.34 -17.71 27.06
C ASN A 126 11.27 -18.81 26.85
N GLN A 127 10.59 -19.31 27.88
CA GLN A 127 9.39 -20.12 27.67
C GLN A 127 8.26 -19.27 27.07
N ARG A 128 7.81 -19.65 25.87
CA ARG A 128 6.71 -18.98 25.16
C ARG A 128 5.38 -19.65 25.47
N TRP A 129 4.40 -18.86 25.92
CA TRP A 129 3.01 -19.29 25.99
C TRP A 129 2.27 -18.93 24.70
N CYS A 130 1.58 -19.90 24.09
CA CYS A 130 0.66 -19.65 23.00
C CYS A 130 -0.77 -19.56 23.56
N SER A 131 -1.30 -18.34 23.74
CA SER A 131 -2.75 -18.16 23.66
C SER A 131 -3.07 -17.83 22.21
N GLY A 132 -4.05 -18.52 21.61
CA GLY A 132 -4.29 -18.58 20.16
C GLY A 132 -4.59 -17.27 19.42
N LYS A 133 -4.33 -16.10 20.01
CA LYS A 133 -4.57 -14.78 19.40
C LYS A 133 -3.43 -13.75 19.54
N ARG A 134 -2.32 -14.01 20.25
CA ARG A 134 -1.16 -13.08 20.24
C ARG A 134 0.13 -13.67 20.80
N LEU A 135 1.24 -13.49 20.07
CA LEU A 135 2.60 -13.62 20.63
C LEU A 135 2.91 -12.36 21.45
N VAL A 136 3.07 -12.52 22.76
CA VAL A 136 3.57 -11.46 23.65
C VAL A 136 5.07 -11.72 23.87
N ARG A 137 5.92 -10.73 23.61
CA ARG A 137 7.35 -10.77 24.00
C ARG A 137 7.44 -10.30 25.45
N THR A 138 7.86 -11.18 26.34
CA THR A 138 8.16 -10.83 27.74
C THR A 138 9.67 -10.56 27.86
N VAL A 139 10.03 -9.36 28.31
CA VAL A 139 11.37 -9.06 28.85
C VAL A 139 11.23 -9.17 30.37
N LEU A 140 12.01 -10.04 31.01
CA LEU A 140 11.98 -10.19 32.47
C LEU A 140 12.69 -9.00 33.11
N ILE A 141 11.97 -8.20 33.90
CA ILE A 141 12.55 -7.35 34.94
C ILE A 141 12.65 -8.22 36.20
N PHE A 142 13.85 -8.73 36.51
CA PHE A 142 14.11 -9.35 37.81
C PHE A 142 14.16 -8.24 38.86
N THR A 143 13.15 -8.19 39.73
CA THR A 143 13.26 -7.48 41.00
C THR A 143 13.75 -8.48 42.03
N GLU A 144 15.06 -8.65 42.16
CA GLU A 144 15.64 -9.22 43.39
C GLU A 144 17.06 -8.69 43.58
N SER A 145 17.35 -8.38 44.84
CA SER A 145 18.40 -7.49 45.31
C SER A 145 19.81 -7.87 44.83
N SER A 146 20.56 -6.84 44.43
CA SER A 146 21.93 -6.89 43.91
C SER A 146 23.00 -7.33 44.93
N ASP A 147 22.63 -7.65 46.17
CA ASP A 147 23.58 -7.82 47.29
C ASP A 147 24.15 -9.23 47.50
N GLN A 148 23.72 -10.25 46.75
CA GLN A 148 24.20 -11.63 46.97
C GLN A 148 25.34 -12.09 46.04
N LEU A 149 25.75 -11.30 45.04
CA LEU A 149 26.85 -11.68 44.14
C LEU A 149 28.25 -11.25 44.61
N SER A 150 28.35 -10.49 45.70
CA SER A 150 29.61 -9.88 46.16
C SER A 150 30.55 -10.81 46.94
N ARG A 151 30.17 -12.07 47.22
CA ARG A 151 30.97 -13.00 48.05
C ARG A 151 31.62 -14.17 47.29
N ALA A 152 31.52 -14.22 45.96
CA ALA A 152 32.04 -15.35 45.17
C ALA A 152 33.28 -15.03 44.32
N THR A 153 33.90 -13.85 44.47
CA THR A 153 35.15 -13.51 43.77
C THR A 153 36.32 -13.43 44.75
N ASP A 154 36.57 -14.52 45.47
CA ASP A 154 37.86 -14.70 46.15
C ASP A 154 38.80 -15.52 45.25
N ARG A 155 39.80 -14.78 44.71
CA ARG A 155 41.12 -15.20 44.25
C ARG A 155 41.25 -16.51 43.44
N VAL A 156 41.39 -16.36 42.12
CA VAL A 156 42.17 -17.33 41.31
C VAL A 156 43.62 -16.83 41.24
N PRO A 157 44.61 -17.51 41.87
CA PRO A 157 46.01 -17.11 41.80
C PRO A 157 46.60 -17.53 40.44
N GLY A 158 47.26 -16.60 39.73
CA GLY A 158 48.19 -16.96 38.64
C GLY A 158 47.98 -16.33 37.26
N LEU A 159 47.03 -15.41 37.05
CA LEU A 159 46.96 -14.67 35.78
C LEU A 159 47.72 -13.33 35.86
N PRO A 160 48.69 -13.07 34.97
CA PRO A 160 49.31 -11.75 34.87
C PRO A 160 48.28 -10.73 34.35
N ALA A 161 48.22 -9.57 35.01
CA ALA A 161 47.38 -8.46 34.58
C ALA A 161 47.76 -8.02 33.16
N SER A 162 46.78 -7.99 32.25
CA SER A 162 47.00 -7.46 30.90
C SER A 162 47.15 -5.94 30.94
N PRO A 163 48.09 -5.34 30.18
CA PRO A 163 48.37 -3.91 30.24
C PRO A 163 47.20 -3.09 29.67
N GLY A 164 46.89 -1.99 30.34
CA GLY A 164 45.75 -1.12 30.04
C GLY A 164 45.83 -0.47 28.67
N TYR A 165 44.65 -0.29 28.05
CA TYR A 165 44.44 0.64 26.95
C TYR A 165 44.60 2.08 27.48
N VAL A 166 45.64 2.76 27.01
CA VAL A 166 45.83 4.20 27.19
C VAL A 166 44.87 4.94 26.24
N GLN A 167 44.29 6.04 26.74
CA GLN A 167 43.44 6.99 26.00
C GLN A 167 44.19 7.72 24.89
#